data_AF-A0A946CSR6-F1
#
_entry.id   AF-A0A946CSR6-F1
#
_cell.length_a   1.000
_cell.length_b   1.000
_cell.length_c   1.000
_cell.angle_alpha   90.00
_cell.angle_beta   90.00
_cell.angle_gamma   90.00
#
_symmetry.space_group_name_H-M   'P 1'
#
loop_
_entity.id
_entity.type
_entity.pdbx_description
1 polymer ?
#
loop_
_entity_poly.entity_id
_entity_poly.type
_entity_poly.pdbx_seq_one_letter_code
_entity_poly.pdbx_strand_id
1 'polypeptide(L)'
;MRGFSPGVFATDRALELVASGVPFRDAYNDVKANLDQLGEVDPKVAIAAKVHEGAPAGLDFNGLKRRASDGLRFVKTKRKRYHAALSNLLGVPYPELGTG
;
A
#
# COMPACT_ATOMS: atom_id res chain seq x y z
N MET A 1 18.84 9.83 -7.48
CA MET A 1 17.60 9.71 -6.68
C MET A 1 17.37 11.05 -6.02
N ARG A 2 16.31 11.80 -6.36
CA ARG A 2 16.02 13.15 -5.79
C ARG A 2 14.93 13.16 -4.71
N GLY A 3 14.35 12.01 -4.37
CA GLY A 3 13.20 11.88 -3.47
C GLY A 3 13.50 11.32 -2.08
N PHE A 4 14.73 10.91 -1.79
CA PHE A 4 15.14 10.39 -0.49
C PHE A 4 16.10 11.37 0.18
N SER A 5 15.55 12.43 0.78
CA SER A 5 16.33 13.27 1.69
C SER A 5 16.46 12.57 3.05
N PRO A 6 17.51 12.87 3.85
CA PRO A 6 17.70 12.27 5.17
C PRO A 6 16.47 12.39 6.09
N GLY A 7 15.74 13.51 5.98
CA GLY A 7 14.52 13.74 6.75
C GLY A 7 13.39 12.72 6.50
N VAL A 8 13.38 12.02 5.36
CA VAL A 8 12.41 10.93 5.09
C VAL A 8 12.58 9.77 6.09
N PHE A 9 13.79 9.58 6.60
CA PHE A 9 14.14 8.52 7.55
C PHE A 9 14.26 9.02 9.00
N ALA A 10 13.79 10.23 9.30
CA ALA A 10 13.84 10.78 10.66
C ALA A 10 13.14 9.89 11.71
N THR A 11 12.01 9.29 11.34
CA THR A 11 11.31 8.34 12.21
C THR A 11 12.16 7.10 12.50
N ASP A 12 12.96 6.64 11.55
CA ASP A 12 13.83 5.47 11.72
C ASP A 12 14.91 5.78 12.74
N ARG A 13 15.49 6.98 12.66
CA ARG A 13 16.44 7.48 13.66
C ARG A 13 15.82 7.58 15.06
N ALA A 14 14.58 8.07 15.17
CA ALA A 14 13.89 8.14 16.46
C ALA A 14 13.66 6.73 17.05
N LEU A 15 13.32 5.74 16.21
CA LEU A 15 13.14 4.35 16.63
C LEU A 15 14.47 3.68 17.03
N GLU A 16 15.59 4.01 16.37
CA GLU A 16 16.92 3.55 16.78
C GLU A 16 17.30 4.06 18.18
N LEU A 17 17.05 5.36 18.45
CA LEU A 17 17.28 5.94 19.78
C LEU A 17 16.42 5.24 20.84
N VAL A 18 15.16 4.95 20.51
CA VAL A 18 14.26 4.20 21.40
C VAL A 18 14.75 2.79 21.65
N ALA A 19 15.23 2.09 20.62
CA ALA A 19 15.84 0.77 20.76
C ALA A 19 17.10 0.80 21.65
N SER A 20 17.80 1.95 21.71
CA SER A 20 18.93 2.17 22.63
C SER A 20 18.54 2.54 24.06
N GLY A 21 17.24 2.65 24.36
CA GLY A 21 16.70 2.91 25.70
C GLY A 21 16.22 4.35 25.96
N VAL A 22 16.27 5.23 24.95
CA VAL A 22 15.75 6.59 25.06
C VAL A 22 14.22 6.58 25.04
N PRO A 23 13.50 7.30 25.93
CA PRO A 23 12.06 7.43 25.84
C PRO A 23 11.63 8.02 24.48
N PHE A 24 10.56 7.49 23.89
CA PHE A 24 10.12 7.90 22.54
C PHE A 24 9.94 9.40 22.38
N ARG A 25 9.40 10.08 23.40
CA ARG A 25 9.18 11.53 23.36
C ARG A 25 10.50 12.30 23.25
N ASP A 26 11.53 11.85 23.96
CA ASP A 26 12.83 12.50 23.98
C ASP A 26 13.57 12.24 22.66
N ALA A 27 13.54 11.00 22.16
CA ALA A 27 14.08 10.64 20.85
C ALA A 27 13.44 11.46 19.72
N TYR A 28 12.11 11.64 19.75
CA TYR A 28 11.41 12.46 18.76
C TYR A 28 11.84 13.93 18.82
N ASN A 29 11.95 14.51 20.01
CA ASN A 29 12.37 15.90 20.19
C ASN A 29 13.81 16.12 19.73
N ASP A 30 14.71 15.18 20.04
CA ASP A 30 16.11 15.21 19.63
C ASP A 30 16.25 15.17 18.10
N VAL A 31 15.59 14.22 17.44
CA VAL A 31 15.63 14.11 15.97
C VAL A 31 15.01 15.33 15.31
N LYS A 32 13.91 15.87 15.85
CA LYS A 32 13.27 17.08 15.34
C LYS A 32 14.21 18.30 15.39
N ALA A 33 14.99 18.44 16.46
CA ALA A 33 15.94 19.54 16.63
C ALA A 33 17.19 19.40 15.74
N ASN A 34 17.52 18.17 15.33
CA ASN A 34 18.76 17.84 14.62
C ASN A 34 18.51 17.24 13.22
N LEU A 35 17.39 17.57 12.56
CA LEU A 35 17.05 17.06 11.23
C LEU A 35 18.14 17.30 10.18
N ASP A 36 18.78 18.46 10.24
CA ASP A 36 19.82 18.90 9.31
C ASP A 36 21.14 18.13 9.49
N GLN A 37 21.28 17.45 10.64
CA GLN A 37 22.46 16.65 11.00
C GLN A 37 22.25 15.15 10.72
N LEU A 38 21.08 14.76 10.24
CA LEU A 38 20.84 13.39 9.80
C LEU A 38 21.72 13.09 8.60
N GLY A 39 22.62 12.12 8.77
CA GLY A 39 23.50 11.65 7.69
C GLY A 39 22.71 11.02 6.53
N GLU A 40 23.38 10.84 5.40
CA GLU A 40 22.80 10.09 4.29
C GLU A 40 22.48 8.64 4.74
N VAL A 41 21.25 8.23 4.50
CA VAL A 41 20.76 6.87 4.72
C VAL A 41 20.63 6.20 3.36
N ASP A 42 21.18 5.00 3.18
CA ASP A 42 20.90 4.20 1.98
C ASP A 42 19.40 3.81 1.97
N PRO A 43 18.61 4.34 1.03
CA PRO A 43 17.18 4.06 0.99
C PRO A 43 16.86 2.58 0.84
N LYS A 44 17.73 1.81 0.20
CA LYS A 44 17.51 0.37 0.02
C LYS A 44 17.60 -0.37 1.35
N VAL A 45 18.57 -0.01 2.19
CA VAL A 45 18.74 -0.60 3.52
C VAL A 45 17.55 -0.24 4.42
N ALA A 46 17.16 1.04 4.44
CA ALA A 46 16.04 1.50 5.25
C ALA A 46 14.71 0.87 4.84
N ILE A 47 14.46 0.72 3.54
CA ILE A 47 13.25 0.03 3.03
C ILE A 47 13.28 -1.45 3.40
N ALA A 48 14.42 -2.13 3.20
CA ALA A 48 14.55 -3.56 3.45
C ALA A 48 14.39 -3.93 4.94
N ALA A 49 14.72 -3.03 5.87
CA ALA A 49 14.55 -3.25 7.30
C ALA A 49 13.07 -3.27 7.74
N LYS A 50 12.16 -2.68 6.96
CA LYS A 50 10.74 -2.55 7.32
C LYS A 50 9.95 -3.75 6.81
N VAL A 51 10.03 -4.86 7.55
CA VAL A 51 9.44 -6.17 7.18
C VAL A 51 8.12 -6.48 7.88
N HIS A 52 7.67 -5.63 8.79
CA HIS A 52 6.39 -5.83 9.49
C HIS A 52 5.20 -5.73 8.53
N GLU A 53 4.05 -6.28 8.93
CA GLU A 53 2.85 -6.25 8.09
C GLU A 53 2.49 -4.81 7.68
N GLY A 54 2.22 -4.61 6.39
CA GLY A 54 1.89 -3.30 5.81
C GLY A 54 3.10 -2.39 5.55
N ALA A 55 4.31 -2.81 5.89
CA ALA A 55 5.53 -2.08 5.57
C ALA A 55 5.96 -2.23 4.09
N PRO A 56 6.85 -1.35 3.58
CA PRO A 56 7.37 -1.43 2.23
C PRO A 56 7.99 -2.79 1.84
N ALA A 57 8.69 -3.47 2.77
CA ALA A 57 9.25 -4.81 2.55
C ALA A 57 8.42 -5.94 3.17
N GLY A 58 7.24 -5.63 3.74
CA GLY A 58 6.30 -6.58 4.36
C GLY A 58 4.97 -6.70 3.62
N LEU A 59 4.95 -6.46 2.31
CA LEU A 59 3.74 -6.50 1.49
C LEU A 59 3.24 -7.94 1.28
N ASP A 60 1.98 -8.20 1.63
CA ASP A 60 1.31 -9.45 1.29
C ASP A 60 0.80 -9.46 -0.15
N PHE A 61 1.71 -9.74 -1.09
CA PHE A 61 1.38 -9.85 -2.51
C PHE A 61 0.35 -10.96 -2.81
N ASN A 62 0.31 -12.02 -2.00
CA ASN A 62 -0.64 -13.11 -2.20
C ASN A 62 -2.06 -12.67 -1.80
N GLY A 63 -2.21 -11.99 -0.67
CA GLY A 63 -3.46 -11.37 -0.25
C GLY A 63 -3.94 -10.32 -1.25
N LEU A 64 -3.04 -9.47 -1.76
CA LEU A 64 -3.38 -8.47 -2.79
C LEU A 64 -3.89 -9.13 -4.08
N LYS A 65 -3.21 -10.18 -4.57
CA LYS A 65 -3.66 -10.96 -5.75
C LYS A 65 -5.02 -11.61 -5.51
N ARG A 66 -5.25 -12.14 -4.31
CA ARG A 66 -6.54 -12.73 -3.93
C ARG A 66 -7.66 -11.70 -3.96
N ARG A 67 -7.46 -10.55 -3.31
CA ARG A 67 -8.42 -9.43 -3.30
C ARG A 67 -8.76 -8.94 -4.72
N ALA A 68 -7.75 -8.80 -5.58
CA ALA A 68 -7.96 -8.43 -6.98
C ALA A 68 -8.82 -9.48 -7.72
N SER A 69 -8.52 -10.77 -7.53
CA SER A 69 -9.26 -11.88 -8.13
C SER A 69 -10.72 -11.94 -7.65
N ASP A 70 -10.94 -11.70 -6.35
CA ASP A 70 -12.29 -11.68 -5.76
C ASP A 70 -13.11 -10.50 -6.30
N GLY A 71 -12.50 -9.33 -6.46
CA GLY A 71 -13.12 -8.17 -7.10
C GLY A 71 -13.56 -8.46 -8.54
N LEU A 72 -12.69 -9.08 -9.35
CA LEU A 72 -13.02 -9.49 -10.71
C LEU A 72 -14.18 -10.49 -10.73
N ARG A 73 -14.19 -11.47 -9.81
CA ARG A 73 -15.27 -12.46 -9.68
C ARG A 73 -16.60 -11.81 -9.31
N PHE A 74 -16.58 -10.87 -8.39
CA PHE A 74 -17.77 -10.10 -7.99
C PHE A 74 -18.38 -9.37 -9.19
N VAL A 75 -17.56 -8.61 -9.92
CA VAL A 75 -17.99 -7.86 -11.12
C VAL A 75 -18.54 -8.80 -12.18
N LYS A 76 -17.84 -9.91 -12.49
CA LYS A 76 -18.30 -10.90 -13.48
C LYS A 76 -19.66 -11.48 -13.11
N THR A 77 -19.86 -11.80 -11.83
CA THR A 77 -21.11 -12.37 -11.33
C THR A 77 -22.26 -11.38 -11.41
N LYS A 78 -22.05 -10.14 -10.97
CA LYS A 78 -23.05 -9.06 -11.06
C LYS A 78 -23.42 -8.76 -12.51
N ARG A 79 -22.43 -8.65 -13.40
CA ARG A 79 -22.64 -8.43 -14.83
C ARG A 79 -23.45 -9.56 -15.48
N LYS A 80 -23.13 -10.83 -15.18
CA LYS A 80 -23.92 -11.97 -15.67
C LYS A 80 -25.38 -11.89 -15.24
N ARG A 81 -25.64 -11.57 -13.96
CA ARG A 81 -27.01 -11.43 -13.43
C ARG A 81 -27.75 -10.27 -14.10
N TYR A 82 -27.08 -9.14 -14.26
CA TYR A 82 -27.63 -7.96 -14.94
C TYR A 82 -27.99 -8.27 -16.40
N HIS A 83 -27.08 -8.89 -17.16
CA HIS A 83 -27.36 -9.28 -18.56
C HIS A 83 -28.52 -10.27 -18.65
N ALA A 84 -28.57 -11.29 -17.78
CA ALA A 84 -29.67 -12.24 -17.78
C ALA A 84 -31.02 -11.57 -17.49
N ALA A 85 -31.06 -10.63 -16.54
CA ALA A 85 -32.28 -9.88 -16.24
C ALA A 85 -32.74 -9.03 -17.43
N LEU A 86 -31.81 -8.36 -18.12
CA LEU A 86 -32.13 -7.60 -19.33
C LEU A 86 -32.59 -8.49 -20.47
N SER A 87 -31.93 -9.63 -20.71
CA SER A 87 -32.36 -10.56 -21.75
C SER A 87 -33.78 -11.06 -21.50
N ASN A 88 -34.13 -11.35 -20.24
CA ASN A 88 -35.47 -11.78 -19.86
C ASN A 88 -36.51 -10.66 -20.01
N LEU A 89 -36.15 -9.41 -19.68
CA LEU A 89 -37.05 -8.27 -19.79
C LEU A 89 -37.33 -7.90 -21.26
N LEU A 90 -36.30 -7.95 -22.10
CA LEU A 90 -36.39 -7.56 -23.51
C LEU A 90 -36.83 -8.71 -24.43
N GLY A 91 -36.72 -9.96 -23.98
CA GLY A 91 -37.02 -11.15 -24.79
C GLY A 91 -35.96 -11.48 -25.85
N VAL A 92 -34.77 -10.90 -25.73
CA VAL A 92 -33.66 -11.00 -26.70
C VAL A 92 -32.30 -11.07 -25.99
N PRO A 93 -31.25 -11.68 -26.56
CA PRO A 93 -29.93 -11.75 -25.93
C PRO A 93 -29.27 -10.36 -25.73
N TYR A 94 -28.98 -9.98 -24.48
CA TYR A 94 -28.19 -8.80 -24.11
C TYR A 94 -26.78 -9.20 -23.64
N PRO A 95 -25.68 -8.50 -24.00
CA PRO A 95 -25.59 -7.15 -24.61
C PRO A 95 -25.44 -7.15 -26.13
N GLU A 96 -25.66 -8.27 -26.82
CA GLU A 96 -25.49 -8.39 -28.28
C GLU A 96 -26.43 -7.48 -29.10
N LEU A 97 -27.37 -6.81 -28.43
CA LEU A 97 -28.26 -5.76 -28.94
C LEU A 97 -27.58 -4.41 -29.27
N GLY A 98 -26.27 -4.25 -29.02
CA GLY A 98 -25.55 -2.97 -29.17
C GLY A 98 -24.66 -2.81 -30.40
N THR A 99 -24.62 -3.78 -31.33
CA THR A 99 -23.74 -3.74 -32.52
C THR A 99 -24.48 -3.80 -33.86
N GLY A 100 -25.72 -3.31 -33.89
CA GLY A 100 -26.51 -3.13 -35.12
C GLY A 100 -26.73 -1.66 -35.44
#